data_AF-V4JAX9-F1
#
_entry.id   AF-V4JAX9-F1
#
_cell.length_a   1.000
_cell.length_b   1.000
_cell.length_c   1.000
_cell.angle_alpha   90.00
_cell.angle_beta   90.00
_cell.angle_gamma   90.00
#
_symmetry.space_group_name_H-M   'P 1'
#
loop_
_entity.id
_entity.type
_entity.pdbx_description
1 polymer ?
#
loop_
_entity_poly.entity_id
_entity_poly.type
_entity_poly.pdbx_seq_one_letter_code
_entity_poly.pdbx_strand_id
1 'polypeptide(L)'
;MSDNPIKDFPGNEIDVHWDKRLCIHIGECGYADNTLFQGDRDPWCVPDEVSRAEVREVCERCPSGALSYTDKHGEPEQAADENTMTLVYNGPVYATGQLNIDGAEPDMAGVKYRAALCRCGASNNKPFCDNSHLQSGFQDFGALGNKGPGLSSTGGPLNIK
;
A
#
# COMPACT_ATOMS: atom_id res chain seq x y z
N MET A 1 14.96 7.41 -4.85
CA MET A 1 14.24 6.43 -4.03
C MET A 1 15.06 6.19 -2.77
N SER A 2 14.45 5.97 -1.60
CA SER A 2 15.22 5.76 -0.36
C SER A 2 15.78 4.33 -0.26
N ASP A 3 17.01 4.17 0.23
CA ASP A 3 17.66 2.85 0.44
C ASP A 3 17.22 2.16 1.75
N ASN A 4 16.02 2.46 2.25
CA ASN A 4 15.52 1.84 3.48
C ASN A 4 15.28 0.33 3.26
N PRO A 5 15.75 -0.55 4.15
CA PRO A 5 15.55 -1.98 4.00
C PRO A 5 14.09 -2.36 4.26
N ILE A 6 13.64 -3.43 3.60
CA ILE A 6 12.41 -4.15 3.95
C ILE A 6 12.67 -4.87 5.28
N LYS A 7 11.72 -4.76 6.22
CA LYS A 7 11.77 -5.49 7.49
C LYS A 7 10.82 -6.69 7.42
N ASP A 8 11.37 -7.87 7.64
CA ASP A 8 10.63 -9.12 7.67
C ASP A 8 10.22 -9.52 9.08
N PHE A 9 9.02 -10.07 9.21
CA PHE A 9 8.49 -10.68 10.42
C PHE A 9 8.11 -12.12 10.06
N PRO A 10 8.98 -13.10 10.39
CA PRO A 10 8.70 -14.49 10.06
C PRO A 10 7.57 -15.04 10.94
N GLY A 11 6.70 -15.84 10.36
CA GLY A 11 5.69 -16.63 11.06
C GLY A 11 5.74 -18.11 10.67
N ASN A 12 4.95 -18.97 11.30
CA ASN A 12 4.92 -20.39 10.95
C ASN A 12 4.25 -20.64 9.60
N GLU A 13 3.13 -19.97 9.33
CA GLU A 13 2.35 -20.15 8.09
C GLU A 13 2.53 -19.01 7.08
N ILE A 14 2.84 -17.81 7.56
CA ILE A 14 2.88 -16.59 6.75
C ILE A 14 3.94 -15.64 7.30
N ASP A 15 4.80 -15.15 6.41
CA ASP A 15 5.77 -14.11 6.73
C ASP A 15 5.18 -12.75 6.33
N VAL A 16 5.36 -11.73 7.16
CA VAL A 16 4.95 -10.36 6.87
C VAL A 16 6.17 -9.52 6.48
N HIS A 17 6.04 -8.72 5.42
CA HIS A 17 7.10 -7.85 4.93
C HIS A 17 6.64 -6.39 5.02
N TRP A 18 7.44 -5.56 5.68
CA TRP A 18 7.21 -4.12 5.78
C TRP A 18 8.25 -3.33 5.00
N ASP A 19 7.82 -2.73 3.89
CA ASP A 19 8.63 -1.84 3.08
C ASP A 19 8.51 -0.39 3.58
N LYS A 20 9.53 0.03 4.33
CA LYS A 20 9.60 1.37 4.90
C LYS A 20 9.69 2.46 3.83
N ARG A 21 10.12 2.16 2.60
CA ARG A 21 10.18 3.13 1.49
C ARG A 21 8.78 3.62 1.09
N LEU A 22 7.75 2.80 1.36
CA LEU A 22 6.35 3.04 0.95
C LEU A 22 5.45 3.45 2.13
N CYS A 23 5.89 3.23 3.37
CA CYS A 23 5.05 3.47 4.54
C CYS A 23 4.94 4.97 4.84
N ILE A 24 3.76 5.53 4.65
CA ILE A 24 3.43 6.92 5.02
C ILE A 24 2.72 7.05 6.37
N HIS A 25 2.75 5.99 7.19
CA HIS A 25 2.21 5.95 8.56
C HIS A 25 0.72 6.32 8.67
N ILE A 26 -0.11 5.82 7.75
CA ILE A 26 -1.57 6.02 7.76
C ILE A 26 -2.22 5.41 9.01
N GLY A 27 -1.61 4.35 9.57
CA GLY A 27 -2.07 3.71 10.80
C GLY A 27 -3.08 2.57 10.62
N GLU A 28 -3.52 2.29 9.38
CA GLU A 28 -4.51 1.25 9.08
C GLU A 28 -4.21 -0.10 9.73
N CYS A 29 -2.95 -0.54 9.68
CA CYS A 29 -2.52 -1.81 10.28
C CYS A 29 -2.61 -1.82 11.81
N GLY A 30 -2.36 -0.69 12.48
CA GLY A 30 -2.44 -0.57 13.94
C GLY A 30 -3.86 -0.37 14.46
N TYR A 31 -4.82 -0.09 13.58
CA TYR A 31 -6.25 -0.02 13.91
C TYR A 31 -7.00 -1.32 13.64
N ALA A 32 -6.31 -2.40 13.23
CA ALA A 32 -6.92 -3.71 13.12
C ALA A 32 -7.38 -4.19 14.51
N ASP A 33 -8.57 -4.79 14.60
CA ASP A 33 -9.14 -5.32 15.85
C ASP A 33 -8.56 -6.71 16.17
N ASN A 34 -7.23 -6.80 16.23
CA ASN A 34 -6.47 -8.01 16.56
C ASN A 34 -5.06 -7.64 17.06
N THR A 35 -4.22 -8.63 17.34
CA THR A 35 -2.89 -8.42 17.95
C THR A 35 -1.73 -8.49 16.96
N LEU A 36 -2.02 -8.57 15.66
CA LEU A 36 -0.99 -8.69 14.62
C LEU A 36 0.02 -7.55 14.70
N PHE A 37 -0.46 -6.30 14.81
CA PHE A 37 0.35 -5.10 14.89
C PHE A 37 0.06 -4.32 16.19
N GLN A 38 1.06 -4.23 17.08
CA GLN A 38 0.98 -3.52 18.35
C GLN A 38 2.14 -2.52 18.47
N GLY A 39 1.83 -1.23 18.50
CA GLY A 39 2.83 -0.15 18.44
C GLY A 39 3.71 -0.03 19.70
N ASP A 40 3.30 -0.62 20.82
CA ASP A 40 4.00 -0.65 22.11
C ASP A 40 4.78 -1.95 22.34
N ARG A 41 4.82 -2.85 21.36
CA ARG A 41 5.55 -4.13 21.40
C ARG A 41 6.78 -4.12 20.49
N ASP A 42 7.82 -4.88 20.87
CA ASP A 42 8.95 -5.22 19.99
C ASP A 42 9.13 -6.76 19.93
N PRO A 43 8.97 -7.41 18.76
CA PRO A 43 8.57 -6.80 17.49
C PRO A 43 7.10 -6.35 17.50
N TRP A 44 6.84 -5.22 16.86
CA TRP A 44 5.47 -4.68 16.76
C TRP A 44 4.56 -5.56 15.91
N CYS A 45 5.11 -6.31 14.95
CA CYS A 45 4.38 -7.32 14.16
C CYS A 45 4.74 -8.74 14.61
N VAL A 46 3.73 -9.56 14.93
CA VAL A 46 3.88 -10.98 15.28
C VAL A 46 2.83 -11.79 14.50
N PRO A 47 3.19 -12.40 13.35
CA PRO A 47 2.22 -13.10 12.50
C PRO A 47 1.52 -14.28 13.18
N ASP A 48 2.22 -14.97 14.09
CA ASP A 48 1.73 -16.17 14.77
C ASP A 48 0.71 -15.92 15.89
N GLU A 49 0.40 -14.67 16.23
CA GLU A 49 -0.62 -14.36 17.23
C GLU A 49 -2.05 -14.33 16.68
N VAL A 50 -2.19 -14.25 15.36
CA VAL A 50 -3.47 -14.21 14.67
C VAL A 50 -3.53 -15.32 13.62
N SER A 51 -4.71 -15.59 13.09
CA SER A 51 -4.84 -16.56 12.01
C SER A 51 -4.18 -16.06 10.72
N ARG A 52 -3.75 -17.00 9.86
CA ARG A 52 -3.27 -16.69 8.50
C ARG A 52 -4.23 -15.80 7.71
N ALA A 53 -5.54 -15.99 7.87
CA ALA A 53 -6.55 -15.18 7.20
C ALA A 53 -6.55 -13.72 7.70
N GLU A 54 -6.38 -13.50 9.00
CA GLU A 54 -6.25 -12.16 9.58
C GLU A 54 -4.95 -11.47 9.16
N VAL A 55 -3.83 -12.20 9.06
CA VAL A 55 -2.58 -11.63 8.52
C VAL A 55 -2.79 -11.07 7.12
N ARG A 56 -3.41 -11.86 6.24
CA ARG A 56 -3.72 -11.45 4.87
C ARG A 56 -4.63 -10.24 4.84
N GLU A 57 -5.77 -10.30 5.53
CA GLU A 57 -6.76 -9.22 5.57
C GLU A 57 -6.14 -7.88 6.00
N VAL A 58 -5.33 -7.87 7.07
CA VAL A 58 -4.74 -6.63 7.56
C VAL A 58 -3.64 -6.10 6.61
N CYS A 59 -2.82 -6.98 6.03
CA CYS A 59 -1.80 -6.57 5.06
C CYS A 59 -2.44 -6.01 3.79
N GLU A 60 -3.50 -6.64 3.30
CA GLU A 60 -4.26 -6.26 2.11
C GLU A 60 -5.00 -4.92 2.27
N ARG A 61 -5.23 -4.47 3.51
CA ARG A 61 -5.78 -3.15 3.81
C ARG A 61 -4.77 -2.01 3.72
N CYS A 62 -3.46 -2.30 3.72
CA CYS A 62 -2.43 -1.26 3.65
C CYS A 62 -2.50 -0.48 2.32
N PRO A 63 -2.99 0.77 2.30
CA PRO A 63 -3.31 1.45 1.05
C PRO A 63 -2.06 1.97 0.31
N SER A 64 -0.92 2.04 0.97
CA SER A 64 0.34 2.43 0.33
C SER A 64 1.11 1.27 -0.29
N GLY A 65 0.66 0.02 -0.08
CA GLY A 65 1.41 -1.18 -0.49
C GLY A 65 2.67 -1.43 0.34
N ALA A 66 2.83 -0.75 1.48
CA ALA A 66 3.99 -0.92 2.36
C ALA A 66 3.99 -2.24 3.12
N LEU A 67 2.83 -2.87 3.28
CA LEU A 67 2.71 -4.22 3.82
C LEU A 67 2.44 -5.20 2.68
N SER A 68 3.13 -6.32 2.73
CA SER A 68 2.91 -7.50 1.89
C SER A 68 3.24 -8.75 2.70
N TYR A 69 2.98 -9.92 2.15
CA TYR A 69 3.22 -11.18 2.85
C TYR A 69 3.64 -12.29 1.90
N THR A 70 4.29 -13.31 2.46
CA THR A 70 4.54 -14.59 1.80
C THR A 70 3.74 -15.68 2.52
N ASP A 71 2.68 -16.18 1.88
CA ASP A 71 1.92 -17.33 2.38
C ASP A 71 2.67 -18.62 2.02
N LYS A 72 3.09 -19.39 3.02
CA LYS A 72 3.88 -20.62 2.85
C LYS A 72 3.08 -21.78 2.28
N HIS A 73 1.76 -21.64 2.19
CA HIS A 73 0.88 -22.57 1.50
C HIS A 73 0.71 -22.23 0.01
N GLY A 74 1.33 -21.14 -0.48
CA GLY A 74 1.34 -20.80 -1.90
C GLY A 74 0.14 -19.98 -2.37
N GLU A 75 -0.56 -19.29 -1.46
CA GLU A 75 -1.70 -18.43 -1.77
C GLU A 75 -1.27 -16.94 -1.80
N PRO A 76 -0.89 -16.40 -2.98
CA PRO A 76 -0.48 -15.00 -3.07
C PRO A 76 -1.67 -14.07 -2.89
N GLU A 77 -1.36 -12.80 -2.62
CA GLU A 77 -2.35 -11.74 -2.71
C GLU A 77 -2.95 -11.65 -4.13
N GLN A 78 -4.26 -11.39 -4.20
CA GLN A 78 -5.00 -11.24 -5.44
C GLN A 78 -5.30 -9.76 -5.71
N ALA A 79 -5.19 -9.37 -6.98
CA ALA A 79 -5.59 -8.02 -7.39
C ALA A 79 -7.10 -7.84 -7.23
N ALA A 80 -7.52 -6.61 -6.90
CA ALA A 80 -8.93 -6.25 -6.89
C ALA A 80 -9.57 -6.41 -8.28
N ASP A 81 -10.84 -6.80 -8.31
CA ASP A 81 -11.63 -6.97 -9.54
C ASP A 81 -11.77 -5.66 -10.34
N GLU A 82 -11.62 -4.51 -9.67
CA GLU A 82 -11.70 -3.19 -10.27
C GLU A 82 -10.45 -2.36 -9.97
N ASN A 83 -9.95 -1.70 -11.01
CA ASN A 83 -8.92 -0.68 -10.87
C ASN A 83 -9.56 0.60 -10.32
N THR A 84 -9.15 1.03 -9.14
CA THR A 84 -9.66 2.26 -8.50
C THR A 84 -8.53 3.24 -8.23
N MET A 85 -8.84 4.52 -8.40
CA MET A 85 -7.94 5.64 -8.14
C MET A 85 -8.68 6.64 -7.26
N THR A 86 -8.22 6.82 -6.02
CA THR A 86 -8.87 7.69 -5.03
C THR A 86 -8.01 8.90 -4.75
N LEU A 87 -8.54 10.10 -4.98
CA LEU A 87 -7.89 11.35 -4.62
C LEU A 87 -8.13 11.67 -3.14
N VAL A 88 -7.06 11.86 -2.39
CA VAL A 88 -7.14 12.27 -0.98
C VAL A 88 -7.01 13.78 -0.87
N TYR A 89 -7.88 14.41 -0.07
CA TYR A 89 -7.80 15.83 0.27
C TYR A 89 -6.39 16.22 0.72
N ASN A 90 -5.77 17.20 0.05
CA ASN A 90 -4.39 17.64 0.28
C ASN A 90 -3.33 16.51 0.29
N GLY A 91 -3.64 15.35 -0.29
CA GLY A 91 -2.88 14.12 -0.10
C GLY A 91 -2.59 13.37 -1.40
N PRO A 92 -2.11 12.12 -1.27
CA PRO A 92 -1.74 11.28 -2.40
C PRO A 92 -2.94 10.85 -3.25
N VAL A 93 -2.64 10.15 -4.33
CA VAL A 93 -3.61 9.27 -5.01
C VAL A 93 -3.42 7.87 -4.47
N TYR A 94 -4.46 7.22 -3.97
CA TYR A 94 -4.43 5.78 -3.71
C TYR A 94 -4.85 5.04 -4.98
N ALA A 95 -3.99 4.14 -5.46
CA ALA A 95 -4.27 3.23 -6.54
C ALA A 95 -4.54 1.83 -5.97
N THR A 96 -5.54 1.13 -6.49
CA THR A 96 -5.79 -0.28 -6.17
C THR A 96 -6.18 -1.01 -7.44
N GLY A 97 -5.66 -2.24 -7.64
CA GLY A 97 -5.92 -3.02 -8.85
C GLY A 97 -4.79 -3.99 -9.18
N GLN A 98 -4.63 -4.37 -10.44
CA GLN A 98 -3.44 -5.07 -10.92
C GLN A 98 -2.44 -4.05 -11.47
N LEU A 99 -1.54 -3.54 -10.62
CA LEU A 99 -0.76 -2.34 -10.93
C LEU A 99 0.59 -2.69 -11.59
N ASN A 100 0.94 -1.93 -12.62
CA ASN A 100 2.28 -1.89 -13.21
C ASN A 100 2.75 -0.43 -13.24
N ILE A 101 3.68 -0.07 -12.35
CA ILE A 101 4.05 1.32 -12.06
C ILE A 101 5.49 1.57 -12.52
N ASP A 102 5.69 2.55 -13.41
CA ASP A 102 7.01 2.99 -13.82
C ASP A 102 7.77 3.59 -12.63
N GLY A 103 8.97 3.07 -12.37
CA GLY A 103 9.78 3.44 -11.22
C GLY A 103 9.46 2.67 -9.94
N ALA A 104 8.64 1.62 -9.97
CA ALA A 104 8.59 0.64 -8.89
C ALA A 104 9.79 -0.32 -8.97
N GLU A 105 10.43 -0.60 -7.83
CA GLU A 105 11.50 -1.61 -7.76
C GLU A 105 10.91 -3.03 -7.69
N PRO A 106 11.61 -4.06 -8.20
CA PRO A 106 11.08 -5.42 -8.24
C PRO A 106 10.73 -6.03 -6.87
N ASP A 107 11.36 -5.54 -5.80
CA ASP A 107 11.19 -5.99 -4.42
C ASP A 107 10.01 -5.30 -3.70
N MET A 108 9.35 -4.32 -4.33
CA MET A 108 8.17 -3.65 -3.79
C MET A 108 6.90 -4.49 -3.97
N ALA A 109 6.81 -5.66 -3.34
CA ALA A 109 5.77 -6.64 -3.63
C ALA A 109 4.33 -6.09 -3.53
N GLY A 110 4.03 -5.26 -2.53
CA GLY A 110 2.69 -4.70 -2.32
C GLY A 110 2.24 -3.71 -3.40
N VAL A 111 3.16 -3.07 -4.13
CA VAL A 111 2.81 -2.07 -5.17
C VAL A 111 2.23 -2.69 -6.43
N LYS A 112 2.26 -4.02 -6.55
CA LYS A 112 1.53 -4.76 -7.59
C LYS A 112 0.01 -4.69 -7.41
N TYR A 113 -0.45 -4.30 -6.21
CA TYR A 113 -1.86 -4.34 -5.85
C TYR A 113 -2.39 -3.01 -5.32
N ARG A 114 -1.58 -2.29 -4.51
CA ARG A 114 -1.94 -1.01 -3.90
C ARG A 114 -0.75 -0.05 -3.86
N ALA A 115 -0.98 1.23 -4.11
CA ALA A 115 0.07 2.23 -4.00
C ALA A 115 -0.46 3.60 -3.58
N ALA A 116 0.34 4.32 -2.79
CA ALA A 116 0.14 5.75 -2.54
C ALA A 116 1.06 6.55 -3.47
N LEU A 117 0.49 7.20 -4.48
CA LEU A 117 1.23 7.96 -5.50
C LEU A 117 1.33 9.43 -5.13
N CYS A 118 2.50 10.02 -5.42
CA CYS A 118 2.75 11.43 -5.24
C CYS A 118 1.89 12.26 -6.18
N ARG A 119 1.11 13.17 -5.60
CA ARG A 119 0.31 14.16 -6.34
C ARG A 119 0.85 15.59 -6.25
N CYS A 120 1.55 15.90 -5.15
CA CYS A 120 2.04 17.26 -4.87
C CYS A 120 3.30 17.68 -5.65
N GLY A 121 3.98 16.73 -6.30
CA GLY A 121 5.25 16.97 -6.99
C GLY A 121 6.49 17.09 -6.08
N ALA A 122 6.32 17.18 -4.75
CA ALA A 122 7.43 17.40 -3.81
C ALA A 122 8.14 16.13 -3.32
N SER A 123 7.58 14.93 -3.54
CA SER A 123 8.16 13.67 -3.03
C SER A 123 9.60 13.45 -3.49
N ASN A 124 10.47 12.98 -2.59
CA ASN A 124 11.82 12.50 -2.89
C ASN A 124 11.84 11.00 -3.26
N ASN A 125 10.67 10.35 -3.16
CA ASN A 125 10.48 8.93 -3.44
C ASN A 125 9.54 8.68 -4.64
N LYS A 126 9.55 9.57 -5.64
CA LYS A 126 8.68 9.45 -6.83
C LYS A 126 8.85 8.08 -7.51
N PRO A 127 7.74 7.49 -8.01
CA PRO A 127 6.40 8.07 -8.11
C PRO A 127 5.58 8.02 -6.80
N PHE A 128 6.11 7.43 -5.73
CA PHE A 128 5.39 7.21 -4.48
C PHE A 128 5.32 8.46 -3.60
N CYS A 129 4.29 8.52 -2.76
CA CYS A 129 4.15 9.53 -1.72
C CYS A 129 5.10 9.23 -0.55
N ASP A 130 5.75 10.26 -0.01
CA ASP A 130 6.64 10.19 1.15
C ASP A 130 6.26 11.22 2.23
N ASN A 131 4.99 11.67 2.24
CA ASN A 131 4.46 12.76 3.08
C ASN A 131 5.04 14.17 2.83
N SER A 132 5.86 14.40 1.80
CA SER A 132 6.37 15.75 1.48
C SER A 132 5.27 16.80 1.22
N HIS A 133 4.05 16.36 0.87
CA HIS A 133 2.88 17.24 0.69
C HIS A 133 2.51 18.04 1.94
N LEU A 134 2.78 17.49 3.14
CA LEU A 134 2.52 18.17 4.41
C LEU A 134 3.44 19.38 4.60
N GLN A 135 4.72 19.24 4.22
CA GLN A 135 5.73 20.27 4.38
C GLN A 135 5.69 21.29 3.23
N SER A 136 5.32 20.85 2.01
CA SER A 136 5.23 21.72 0.84
C SER A 136 4.01 22.64 0.84
N GLY A 137 3.07 22.46 1.79
CA GLY A 137 1.81 23.22 1.83
C GLY A 137 0.88 22.91 0.66
N PHE A 138 0.88 21.66 0.17
CA PHE A 138 0.03 21.26 -0.95
C PHE A 138 -1.46 21.41 -0.58
N GLN A 139 -2.21 22.11 -1.43
CA GLN A 139 -3.64 22.36 -1.25
C GLN A 139 -4.41 21.96 -2.51
N ASP A 140 -5.23 20.92 -2.39
CA ASP A 140 -6.08 20.44 -3.46
C ASP A 140 -7.23 19.59 -2.89
N PHE A 141 -8.47 19.99 -3.22
CA PHE A 141 -9.69 19.39 -2.71
C PHE A 141 -9.98 17.98 -3.26
N GLY A 142 -9.28 17.52 -4.30
CA GLY A 142 -9.55 16.24 -4.96
C GLY A 142 -10.80 16.25 -5.84
N ALA A 143 -11.24 17.41 -6.33
CA ALA A 143 -12.43 17.53 -7.16
C ALA A 143 -12.16 17.06 -8.60
N LEU A 144 -12.85 16.00 -9.04
CA LEU A 144 -12.71 15.43 -10.40
C LEU A 144 -13.52 16.18 -11.48
N GLY A 145 -14.55 16.95 -11.09
CA GLY A 145 -15.43 17.65 -12.02
C GLY A 145 -16.42 16.70 -12.74
N ASN A 146 -16.42 16.73 -14.07
CA ASN A 146 -17.38 16.00 -14.90
C ASN A 146 -17.01 14.51 -14.99
N LYS A 147 -18.01 13.62 -14.84
CA LYS A 147 -17.83 12.19 -15.10
C LYS A 147 -17.73 11.93 -16.60
N GLY A 148 -16.78 11.09 -17.00
CA GLY A 148 -16.69 10.54 -18.35
C GLY A 148 -17.77 9.48 -18.63
N PRO A 149 -17.72 8.79 -19.78
CA PRO A 149 -18.72 7.79 -20.19
C PRO A 149 -18.80 6.52 -19.32
N GLY A 150 -18.12 6.49 -18.16
CA GLY A 150 -17.96 5.30 -17.33
C GLY A 150 -16.89 4.34 -17.88
N LEU A 151 -16.63 3.26 -17.15
CA LEU A 151 -15.74 2.20 -17.58
C LEU A 151 -16.50 1.21 -18.49
N SER A 152 -15.88 0.79 -19.59
CA SER A 152 -16.40 -0.27 -20.48
C SER A 152 -15.83 -1.66 -20.15
N SER A 153 -14.84 -1.72 -19.26
CA SER A 153 -14.16 -2.94 -18.80
C SER A 153 -13.68 -2.73 -17.37
N THR A 154 -13.68 -3.81 -16.58
CA THR A 154 -13.16 -3.85 -15.22
C THR A 154 -11.95 -4.80 -15.13
N GLY A 155 -11.09 -4.56 -14.14
CA GLY A 155 -9.90 -5.38 -13.89
C GLY A 155 -8.79 -5.26 -14.94
N GLY A 156 -7.89 -6.23 -14.91
CA GLY A 156 -6.70 -6.28 -15.78
C GLY A 156 -5.61 -5.28 -15.40
N PRO A 157 -4.42 -5.39 -16.03
CA PRO A 157 -3.26 -4.60 -15.65
C PRO A 157 -3.46 -3.11 -15.93
N LEU A 158 -3.32 -2.29 -14.89
CA LEU A 158 -3.27 -0.84 -14.97
C LEU A 158 -1.81 -0.37 -15.06
N ASN A 159 -1.44 0.16 -16.22
CA ASN A 159 -0.12 0.75 -16.42
C ASN A 159 -0.11 2.22 -15.97
N ILE A 160 0.74 2.56 -15.02
CA ILE A 160 0.96 3.91 -14.49
C ILE A 160 2.36 4.35 -14.95
N LYS A 161 2.41 5.35 -15.82
CA LYS A 161 3.64 5.86 -16.46
C LYS A 161 3.94 7.29 -16.00
#